data_AF-A0A7C4GHB8-F1
#
_entry.id   AF-A0A7C4GHB8-F1
#
_cell.length_a   1.000
_cell.length_b   1.000
_cell.length_c   1.000
_cell.angle_alpha   90.00
_cell.angle_beta   90.00
_cell.angle_gamma   90.00
#
_symmetry.space_group_name_H-M   'P 1'
#
loop_
_entity.id
_entity.type
_entity.pdbx_description
1 polymer ?
#
loop_
_entity_poly.entity_id
_entity_poly.type
_entity_poly.pdbx_seq_one_letter_code
_entity_poly.pdbx_strand_id
1 'polypeptide(L)'
;MLYVPTRDLREFLDPDRVFYGEGRGETGVCLHLPMKGYVAGSAPGEDYTVMMSVANHLIDFLLYRRLNRGPEAWDYDAEKATEVYAVCGDNISTSGIIILDKHYSGGAKLQIFLDKTFGANEIAVLWKSQLVGDETLLQDYADYLVHFLRNGSTA
;
A
#
# COMPACT_ATOMS: atom_id res chain seq x y z
N MET A 1 1.04 8.72 13.56
CA MET A 1 -0.19 7.89 13.53
C MET A 1 -1.38 8.80 13.35
N LEU A 2 -1.94 8.80 12.14
CA LEU A 2 -3.12 9.57 11.78
C LEU A 2 -4.30 8.99 12.57
N TYR A 3 -5.11 9.85 13.18
CA TYR A 3 -6.37 9.47 13.84
C TYR A 3 -7.47 9.20 12.79
N VAL A 4 -7.15 8.45 11.74
CA VAL A 4 -8.12 8.05 10.71
C VAL A 4 -8.65 6.67 11.12
N PRO A 5 -9.99 6.46 11.15
CA PRO A 5 -10.56 5.16 11.44
C PRO A 5 -9.96 4.10 10.50
N THR A 6 -9.57 2.94 11.06
CA THR A 6 -9.06 1.82 10.27
C THR A 6 -10.17 0.81 9.99
N ARG A 7 -10.04 0.10 8.88
CA ARG A 7 -10.89 -1.02 8.48
C ARG A 7 -10.13 -2.32 8.61
N ASP A 8 -10.88 -3.40 8.84
CA ASP A 8 -10.32 -4.73 8.80
C ASP A 8 -10.04 -5.13 7.35
N LEU A 9 -8.76 -5.19 6.97
CA LEU A 9 -8.33 -5.55 5.61
C LEU A 9 -8.85 -6.92 5.18
N ARG A 10 -9.17 -7.82 6.11
CA ARG A 10 -9.70 -9.17 5.80
C ARG A 10 -11.07 -9.14 5.15
N GLU A 11 -11.85 -8.09 5.39
CA GLU A 11 -13.16 -7.91 4.76
C GLU A 11 -13.03 -7.47 3.30
N PHE A 12 -11.95 -6.75 2.97
CA PHE A 12 -11.80 -6.07 1.69
C PHE A 12 -10.82 -6.75 0.74
N LEU A 13 -9.78 -7.43 1.23
CA LEU A 13 -8.72 -8.01 0.40
C LEU A 13 -8.89 -9.51 0.18
N ASP A 14 -8.51 -9.96 -1.02
CA ASP A 14 -8.49 -11.37 -1.42
C ASP A 14 -7.08 -11.97 -1.28
N PRO A 15 -6.81 -12.79 -0.25
CA PRO A 15 -5.47 -13.32 0.01
C PRO A 15 -4.99 -14.37 -1.00
N ASP A 16 -5.87 -14.91 -1.85
CA ASP A 16 -5.48 -15.87 -2.89
C ASP A 16 -5.02 -15.16 -4.18
N ARG A 17 -5.26 -13.85 -4.25
CA ARG A 17 -4.94 -13.03 -5.42
C ARG A 17 -3.93 -11.93 -5.13
N VAL A 18 -3.38 -11.85 -3.91
CA VAL A 18 -2.26 -10.96 -3.61
C VAL A 18 -1.02 -11.46 -4.34
N PHE A 19 -0.35 -10.58 -5.08
CA PHE A 19 0.91 -10.92 -5.75
C PHE A 19 1.81 -9.70 -5.94
N TYR A 20 3.11 -9.93 -5.96
CA TYR A 20 4.12 -8.95 -6.35
C TYR A 20 4.53 -9.20 -7.80
N GLY A 21 4.49 -8.18 -8.65
CA GLY A 21 4.70 -8.35 -10.08
C GLY A 21 4.84 -7.05 -10.85
N GLU A 22 4.81 -7.15 -12.18
CA GLU A 22 4.84 -5.97 -13.06
C GLU A 22 3.57 -5.12 -12.86
N GLY A 23 3.78 -3.85 -12.55
CA GLY A 23 2.71 -2.87 -12.54
C GLY A 23 2.19 -2.57 -13.96
N ARG A 24 1.05 -1.89 -14.03
CA ARG A 24 0.40 -1.56 -15.31
C ARG A 24 0.86 -0.17 -15.80
N GLY A 25 1.48 -0.13 -16.98
CA GLY A 25 1.88 1.13 -17.64
C GLY A 25 3.28 1.60 -17.26
N GLU A 26 3.44 2.87 -16.87
CA GLU A 26 4.73 3.46 -16.45
C GLU A 26 5.16 3.06 -15.03
N THR A 27 4.31 2.35 -14.30
CA THR A 27 4.65 1.79 -12.99
C THR A 27 5.56 0.60 -13.19
N GLY A 28 6.73 0.60 -12.56
CA GLY A 28 7.58 -0.58 -12.46
C GLY A 28 6.91 -1.70 -11.65
N VAL A 29 7.70 -2.45 -10.90
CA VAL A 29 7.16 -3.51 -10.03
C VAL A 29 6.28 -2.95 -8.91
N CYS A 30 5.14 -3.58 -8.66
CA CYS A 30 4.25 -3.24 -7.56
C CYS A 30 3.66 -4.48 -6.88
N LEU A 31 3.17 -4.27 -5.66
CA LEU A 31 2.37 -5.25 -4.95
C LEU A 31 0.90 -4.98 -5.23
N HIS A 32 0.21 -5.98 -5.76
CA HIS A 32 -1.20 -5.94 -6.10
C HIS A 32 -2.02 -6.56 -4.98
N LEU A 33 -3.04 -5.83 -4.53
CA LEU A 33 -3.95 -6.22 -3.45
C LEU A 33 -5.39 -6.23 -3.99
N PRO A 34 -5.83 -7.30 -4.67
CA PRO A 34 -7.18 -7.38 -5.21
C PRO A 34 -8.25 -7.31 -4.13
N MET A 35 -9.26 -6.49 -4.41
CA MET A 35 -10.40 -6.29 -3.52
C MET A 35 -11.50 -7.31 -3.82
N LYS A 36 -12.21 -7.76 -2.77
CA LYS A 36 -13.37 -8.65 -2.84
C LYS A 36 -14.60 -7.96 -2.27
N GLY A 37 -15.78 -8.30 -2.80
CA GLY A 37 -17.07 -7.80 -2.28
C GLY A 37 -17.26 -6.27 -2.36
N TYR A 38 -16.32 -5.56 -2.96
CA TYR A 38 -16.25 -4.10 -3.02
C TYR A 38 -15.70 -3.68 -4.38
N VAL A 39 -16.25 -2.62 -4.96
CA VAL A 39 -15.77 -2.08 -6.25
C VAL A 39 -14.99 -0.80 -5.99
N ALA A 40 -13.72 -0.79 -6.38
CA ALA A 40 -12.84 0.37 -6.35
C ALA A 40 -13.51 1.60 -6.98
N GLY A 41 -13.54 2.70 -6.23
CA GLY A 41 -14.07 3.98 -6.66
C GLY A 41 -15.57 4.13 -6.51
N SER A 42 -16.26 3.10 -6.01
CA SER A 42 -17.70 3.17 -5.79
C SER A 42 -18.06 4.00 -4.56
N ALA A 43 -17.14 4.15 -3.60
CA ALA A 43 -17.35 4.91 -2.39
C ALA A 43 -16.03 5.58 -1.93
N PRO A 44 -15.72 6.81 -2.39
CA PRO A 44 -14.41 7.44 -2.20
C PRO A 44 -13.92 7.52 -0.75
N GLY A 45 -14.83 7.75 0.20
CA GLY A 45 -14.47 7.78 1.63
C GLY A 45 -14.06 6.40 2.16
N GLU A 46 -14.71 5.33 1.69
CA GLU A 46 -14.37 3.96 2.05
C GLU A 46 -13.08 3.50 1.35
N ASP A 47 -12.94 3.80 0.04
CA ASP A 47 -11.71 3.58 -0.73
C ASP A 47 -10.50 4.15 0.04
N TYR A 48 -10.59 5.43 0.42
CA TYR A 48 -9.55 6.12 1.17
C TYR A 48 -9.27 5.46 2.53
N THR A 49 -10.32 5.06 3.25
CA THR A 49 -10.18 4.42 4.57
C THR A 49 -9.48 3.05 4.46
N VAL A 50 -9.81 2.25 3.44
CA VAL A 50 -9.14 0.97 3.19
C VAL A 50 -7.69 1.19 2.77
N MET A 51 -7.40 2.16 1.90
CA MET A 51 -6.03 2.53 1.53
C MET A 51 -5.21 2.98 2.76
N MET A 52 -5.79 3.79 3.66
CA MET A 52 -5.16 4.18 4.92
C MET A 52 -4.90 2.98 5.83
N SER A 53 -5.78 1.98 5.82
CA SER A 53 -5.61 0.75 6.60
C SER A 53 -4.45 -0.09 6.05
N VAL A 54 -4.30 -0.18 4.72
CA VAL A 54 -3.12 -0.79 4.07
C VAL A 54 -1.85 -0.03 4.44
N ALA A 55 -1.89 1.31 4.44
CA ALA A 55 -0.75 2.14 4.80
C ALA A 55 -0.29 1.91 6.25
N ASN A 56 -1.22 1.92 7.19
CA ASN A 56 -0.93 1.66 8.59
C ASN A 56 -0.37 0.26 8.82
N HIS A 57 -0.93 -0.75 8.14
CA HIS A 57 -0.46 -2.13 8.24
C HIS A 57 0.96 -2.31 7.65
N LEU A 58 1.25 -1.62 6.55
CA LEU A 58 2.58 -1.60 5.94
C LEU A 58 3.60 -0.90 6.85
N ILE A 59 3.25 0.24 7.45
CA ILE A 59 4.12 0.93 8.41
C ILE A 59 4.38 0.06 9.65
N ASP A 60 3.36 -0.61 10.20
CA ASP A 60 3.52 -1.55 11.33
C ASP A 60 4.49 -2.68 10.96
N PHE A 61 4.34 -3.24 9.75
CA PHE A 61 5.26 -4.23 9.24
C PHE A 61 6.69 -3.70 9.19
N LEU A 62 6.90 -2.55 8.56
CA LEU A 62 8.22 -1.94 8.37
C LEU A 62 8.93 -1.61 9.70
N LEU A 63 8.19 -1.12 10.70
CA LEU A 63 8.76 -0.70 11.98
C LEU A 63 8.92 -1.85 12.99
N TYR A 64 8.00 -2.82 13.00
CA TYR A 64 7.88 -3.77 14.11
C TYR A 64 7.95 -5.24 13.71
N ARG A 65 7.49 -5.62 12.51
CA ARG A 65 7.33 -7.04 12.13
C ARG A 65 8.42 -7.53 11.18
N ARG A 66 9.05 -6.63 10.44
CA ARG A 66 10.11 -6.96 9.50
C ARG A 66 11.37 -7.40 10.24
N LEU A 67 11.99 -8.48 9.76
CA LEU A 67 13.19 -9.06 10.38
C LEU A 67 14.40 -8.11 10.28
N ASN A 68 14.64 -7.58 9.08
CA ASN A 68 15.71 -6.61 8.81
C ASN A 68 15.13 -5.20 8.89
N ARG A 69 15.36 -4.54 10.03
CA ARG A 69 14.99 -3.13 10.25
C ARG A 69 16.25 -2.29 10.08
N GLY A 70 16.23 -1.37 9.14
CA GLY A 70 17.27 -0.36 9.04
C GLY A 70 16.99 0.80 10.00
N PRO A 71 17.72 1.91 9.87
CA PRO A 71 17.54 3.09 10.70
C PRO A 71 16.32 3.93 10.29
N GLU A 72 15.44 3.43 9.43
CA GLU A 72 14.38 4.22 8.79
C GLU A 72 13.29 4.67 9.78
N ALA A 73 12.77 5.88 9.59
CA ALA A 73 11.62 6.42 10.31
C ALA A 73 10.43 6.56 9.35
N TRP A 74 9.78 5.43 9.09
CA TRP A 74 8.63 5.33 8.20
C TRP A 74 7.41 6.10 8.72
N ASP A 75 6.85 6.96 7.88
CA ASP A 75 5.57 7.62 8.11
C ASP A 75 4.92 8.02 6.78
N TYR A 76 3.67 8.49 6.82
CA TYR A 76 3.02 9.09 5.64
C TYR A 76 3.43 10.56 5.45
N ASP A 77 3.40 11.02 4.20
CA ASP A 77 3.35 12.46 3.89
C ASP A 77 1.99 13.00 4.34
N ALA A 78 1.97 13.87 5.35
CA ALA A 78 0.74 14.34 5.98
C ALA A 78 -0.11 15.21 5.05
N GLU A 79 0.51 16.04 4.21
CA GLU A 79 -0.22 16.89 3.27
C GLU A 79 -0.88 16.02 2.21
N LYS A 80 -0.11 15.09 1.66
CA LYS A 80 -0.60 14.16 0.64
C LYS A 80 -1.69 13.27 1.22
N ALA A 81 -1.45 12.63 2.36
CA ALA A 81 -2.43 11.72 2.97
C ALA A 81 -3.80 12.37 3.19
N THR A 82 -3.88 13.70 3.40
CA THR A 82 -5.18 14.39 3.56
C THR A 82 -5.92 14.68 2.24
N GLU A 83 -5.28 14.47 1.08
CA GLU A 83 -5.90 14.66 -0.22
C GLU A 83 -6.89 13.52 -0.50
N VAL A 84 -8.14 13.87 -0.83
CA VAL A 84 -9.12 12.89 -1.31
C VAL A 84 -8.71 12.45 -2.70
N TYR A 85 -8.29 11.20 -2.83
CA TYR A 85 -7.83 10.65 -4.10
C TYR A 85 -8.99 10.18 -4.97
N ALA A 86 -8.96 10.57 -6.24
CA ALA A 86 -9.79 9.94 -7.26
C ALA A 86 -9.17 8.58 -7.66
N VAL A 87 -10.01 7.69 -8.19
CA VAL A 87 -9.59 6.42 -8.80
C VAL A 87 -8.54 6.69 -9.87
N CYS A 88 -7.40 5.98 -9.83
CA CYS A 88 -6.42 6.06 -10.90
C CYS A 88 -6.93 5.29 -12.12
N GLY A 89 -7.37 6.03 -13.14
CA GLY A 89 -7.53 5.51 -14.51
C GLY A 89 -6.35 5.88 -15.41
N ASP A 90 -5.86 7.12 -15.29
CA ASP A 90 -4.89 7.69 -16.26
C ASP A 90 -3.71 8.46 -15.63
N ASN A 91 -3.68 8.68 -14.30
CA ASN A 91 -2.60 9.48 -13.70
C ASN A 91 -2.14 8.95 -12.33
N ILE A 92 -1.41 7.82 -12.37
CA ILE A 92 -0.83 7.14 -11.20
C ILE A 92 0.15 8.06 -10.45
N SER A 93 0.68 9.11 -11.10
CA SER A 93 1.67 10.00 -10.52
C SER A 93 1.12 10.98 -9.47
N THR A 94 -0.20 11.23 -9.44
CA THR A 94 -0.82 12.30 -8.63
C THR A 94 -1.77 11.85 -7.52
N SER A 95 -2.10 10.56 -7.45
CA SER A 95 -3.10 10.04 -6.49
C SER A 95 -2.60 8.83 -5.72
N GLY A 96 -2.85 8.82 -4.40
CA GLY A 96 -2.47 7.75 -3.48
C GLY A 96 -1.65 8.23 -2.29
N ILE A 97 -1.73 7.49 -1.19
CA ILE A 97 -1.03 7.77 0.06
C ILE A 97 0.46 7.51 -0.16
N ILE A 98 1.28 8.51 0.15
CA ILE A 98 2.74 8.42 0.05
C ILE A 98 3.29 8.08 1.43
N ILE A 99 4.07 7.01 1.50
CA ILE A 99 4.88 6.64 2.65
C ILE A 99 6.32 7.03 2.34
N LEU A 100 6.95 7.70 3.30
CA LEU A 100 8.30 8.21 3.25
C LEU A 100 9.10 7.75 4.46
N ASP A 101 10.42 7.79 4.31
CA ASP A 101 11.35 7.72 5.43
C ASP A 101 11.74 9.15 5.84
N LYS A 102 11.41 9.56 7.07
CA LYS A 102 11.71 10.90 7.59
C LYS A 102 13.20 11.17 7.78
N HIS A 103 14.03 10.14 7.85
CA HIS A 103 15.48 10.30 8.03
C HIS A 103 16.23 10.67 6.74
N TYR A 104 15.61 10.50 5.56
CA TYR A 104 16.26 10.75 4.29
C TYR A 104 15.42 11.63 3.38
N SER A 105 15.98 12.77 2.95
CA SER A 105 15.34 13.74 2.04
C SER A 105 15.09 13.21 0.60
N GLY A 106 15.42 11.94 0.33
CA GLY A 106 15.09 11.21 -0.90
C GLY A 106 14.84 9.71 -0.69
N GLY A 107 14.56 9.27 0.55
CA GLY A 107 14.33 7.87 0.91
C GLY A 107 13.06 7.25 0.30
N ALA A 108 12.82 5.96 0.53
CA ALA A 108 11.82 5.18 -0.21
C ALA A 108 10.46 5.85 -0.26
N LYS A 109 9.95 6.04 -1.47
CA LYS A 109 8.62 6.60 -1.74
C LYS A 109 7.70 5.47 -2.17
N LEU A 110 7.22 4.75 -1.17
CA LEU A 110 6.12 3.82 -1.32
C LEU A 110 4.85 4.62 -1.59
N GLN A 111 4.09 4.24 -2.61
CA GLN A 111 2.84 4.89 -2.98
C GLN A 111 1.73 3.85 -2.98
N ILE A 112 0.69 4.08 -2.18
CA ILE A 112 -0.50 3.24 -2.10
C ILE A 112 -1.60 3.94 -2.86
N PHE A 113 -2.10 3.33 -3.92
CA PHE A 113 -3.13 3.93 -4.76
C PHE A 113 -4.20 2.90 -5.13
N LEU A 114 -5.34 3.40 -5.58
CA LEU A 114 -6.45 2.58 -6.04
C LEU A 114 -6.35 2.42 -7.54
N ASP A 115 -6.21 1.18 -8.03
CA ASP A 115 -6.11 0.88 -9.46
C ASP A 115 -7.43 0.28 -9.99
N LYS A 116 -7.98 0.94 -11.01
CA LYS A 116 -9.17 0.48 -11.75
C LYS A 116 -8.91 0.22 -13.23
N THR A 117 -7.66 0.33 -13.65
CA THR A 117 -7.28 0.29 -15.06
C THR A 117 -7.64 -1.07 -15.66
N PHE A 118 -8.36 -1.08 -16.78
CA PHE A 118 -8.81 -2.29 -17.50
C PHE A 118 -9.58 -3.31 -16.65
N GLY A 119 -10.37 -2.84 -15.66
CA GLY A 119 -11.18 -3.73 -14.81
C GLY A 119 -10.39 -4.37 -13.66
N ALA A 120 -9.16 -3.91 -13.41
CA ALA A 120 -8.52 -4.13 -12.12
C ALA A 120 -9.43 -3.57 -11.01
N ASN A 121 -9.49 -4.25 -9.88
CA ASN A 121 -10.32 -3.88 -8.75
C ASN A 121 -9.47 -4.07 -7.50
N GLU A 122 -8.47 -3.22 -7.34
CA GLU A 122 -7.37 -3.48 -6.42
C GLU A 122 -6.79 -2.21 -5.82
N ILE A 123 -6.13 -2.41 -4.68
CA ILE A 123 -5.17 -1.44 -4.15
C ILE A 123 -3.80 -1.89 -4.62
N ALA A 124 -3.00 -0.97 -5.13
CA ALA A 124 -1.63 -1.23 -5.54
C ALA A 124 -0.65 -0.47 -4.65
N VAL A 125 0.45 -1.12 -4.28
CA VAL A 125 1.56 -0.52 -3.54
C VAL A 125 2.77 -0.48 -4.47
N LEU A 126 3.09 0.71 -4.96
CA LEU A 126 4.22 0.96 -5.84
C LEU A 126 5.44 1.39 -5.04
N TRP A 127 6.59 0.86 -5.42
CA TRP A 127 7.88 1.32 -4.95
C TRP A 127 8.50 2.27 -5.98
N LYS A 128 8.62 3.57 -5.68
CA LYS A 128 9.29 4.51 -6.59
C LYS A 128 10.81 4.32 -6.53
N SER A 129 11.33 3.54 -7.50
CA SER A 129 12.61 3.54 -8.25
C SER A 129 13.91 4.16 -7.70
N GLN A 130 13.97 4.64 -6.45
CA GLN A 130 15.14 5.31 -5.86
C GLN A 130 15.75 4.55 -4.67
N LEU A 131 15.38 3.29 -4.41
CA LEU A 131 16.24 2.44 -3.58
C LEU A 131 17.21 1.61 -4.39
N VAL A 132 18.46 2.03 -4.30
CA VAL A 132 19.59 1.13 -4.33
C VAL A 132 19.57 0.38 -2.98
N GLY A 133 18.97 -0.82 -2.90
CA GLY A 133 19.33 -1.74 -1.81
C GLY A 133 18.30 -2.69 -1.20
N ASP A 134 17.00 -2.63 -1.54
CA ASP A 134 16.01 -3.51 -0.90
C ASP A 134 14.93 -4.03 -1.85
N GLU A 135 15.33 -4.95 -2.72
CA GLU A 135 14.49 -5.52 -3.77
C GLU A 135 13.45 -6.53 -3.24
N THR A 136 13.61 -7.01 -2.00
CA THR A 136 12.71 -8.02 -1.42
C THR A 136 11.60 -7.42 -0.56
N LEU A 137 11.67 -6.14 -0.18
CA LEU A 137 10.73 -5.55 0.78
C LEU A 137 9.26 -5.78 0.42
N LEU A 138 8.87 -5.52 -0.82
CA LEU A 138 7.47 -5.71 -1.24
C LEU A 138 7.05 -7.17 -1.24
N GLN A 139 7.97 -8.10 -1.54
CA GLN A 139 7.71 -9.53 -1.45
C GLN A 139 7.59 -9.98 0.01
N ASP A 140 8.49 -9.54 0.90
CA ASP A 140 8.44 -9.84 2.34
C ASP A 140 7.11 -9.37 2.94
N TYR A 141 6.65 -8.17 2.53
CA TYR A 141 5.38 -7.64 2.96
C TYR A 141 4.19 -8.42 2.37
N ALA A 142 4.26 -8.85 1.11
CA ALA A 142 3.23 -9.67 0.49
C ALA A 142 3.02 -10.97 1.28
N ASP A 143 4.10 -11.67 1.63
CA ASP A 143 4.05 -12.92 2.38
C ASP A 143 3.48 -12.71 3.79
N TYR A 144 3.92 -11.64 4.46
CA TYR A 144 3.38 -11.24 5.77
C TYR A 144 1.88 -10.92 5.70
N LEU A 145 1.46 -10.13 4.71
CA LEU A 145 0.07 -9.73 4.53
C LEU A 145 -0.82 -10.93 4.22
N VAL A 146 -0.39 -11.84 3.33
CA VAL A 146 -1.13 -13.08 3.03
C VAL A 146 -1.31 -13.92 4.30
N HIS A 147 -0.26 -14.04 5.12
CA HIS A 147 -0.36 -14.75 6.40
C HIS A 147 -1.36 -14.08 7.34
N PHE A 148 -1.28 -12.75 7.50
CA PHE A 148 -2.22 -11.96 8.31
C PHE A 148 -3.67 -12.11 7.84
N LEU A 149 -3.90 -12.03 6.53
CA LEU A 149 -5.24 -12.10 5.96
C LEU A 149 -5.89 -13.47 6.15
N ARG A 150 -5.10 -14.56 6.15
CA ARG A 150 -5.59 -15.94 6.31
C ARG A 150 -5.74 -16.34 7.77
N ASN A 151 -4.79 -15.96 8.62
CA ASN A 151 -4.65 -16.53 9.96
C ASN A 151 -4.90 -15.52 11.08
N GLY A 152 -5.08 -14.23 10.76
CA GLY A 152 -5.08 -13.15 11.74
C GLY A 152 -3.66 -12.78 12.19
N SER A 153 -3.55 -11.84 13.14
CA SER A 153 -2.25 -11.41 13.65
C SER A 153 -1.61 -12.52 14.48
N THR A 154 -0.46 -13.03 14.03
CA THR A 154 0.49 -13.67 14.93
C THR A 154 1.27 -12.59 15.64
N ALA A 155 1.17 -12.61 16.98
CA ALA A 155 1.82 -11.69 17.91
C ALA A 155 3.33 -11.55 17.69
#